data_AF-A0A0B8PU00-F1
#
_entry.id   AF-A0A0B8PU00-F1
#
_cell.length_a   1.000
_cell.length_b   1.000
_cell.length_c   1.000
_cell.angle_alpha   90.00
_cell.angle_beta   90.00
_cell.angle_gamma   90.00
#
_symmetry.space_group_name_H-M   'P 1'
#
loop_
_entity.id
_entity.type
_entity.pdbx_description
1 polymer ?
#
loop_
_entity_poly.entity_id
_entity_poly.type
_entity_poly.pdbx_seq_one_letter_code
_entity_poly.pdbx_strand_id
1 'polypeptide(L)'
;MSRAFKVMGVSKDTFYHYEELVKTGSIDALISQNRRTSNLKNRVDSETEEAVLKYAIEFPAHWQARASNEVRKLGVFISRSGVHSIWLRNNLENFKKRL
;
A
#
# COMPACT_ATOMS: atom_id res chain seq x y z
N MET A 1 36.12 16.60 9.69
CA MET A 1 34.81 15.93 9.57
C MET A 1 34.21 15.81 10.96
N SER A 2 33.04 16.42 11.20
CA SER A 2 32.44 16.51 12.54
C SER A 2 31.93 15.14 13.04
N ARG A 3 32.07 14.90 14.35
CA ARG A 3 31.76 13.62 15.02
C ARG A 3 30.26 13.24 14.98
N ALA A 4 29.37 14.17 14.66
CA ALA A 4 27.92 13.99 14.73
C ALA A 4 27.34 13.03 13.66
N PHE A 5 27.87 13.05 12.42
CA PHE A 5 27.33 12.22 11.33
C PHE A 5 27.62 10.72 11.53
N LYS A 6 28.77 10.41 12.15
CA LYS A 6 29.20 9.02 12.38
C LYS A 6 28.38 8.33 13.47
N VAL A 7 27.85 9.08 14.43
CA VAL A 7 27.02 8.56 15.53
C VAL A 7 25.59 8.26 15.05
N MET A 8 25.07 9.05 14.10
CA MET A 8 23.68 8.95 13.63
C MET A 8 23.49 8.07 12.39
N GLY A 9 24.57 7.62 11.73
CA GLY A 9 24.49 6.75 10.55
C GLY A 9 23.82 7.39 9.32
N VAL A 10 23.63 8.71 9.32
CA VAL A 10 23.00 9.48 8.24
C VAL A 10 24.04 10.29 7.46
N SER A 11 23.77 10.49 6.17
CA SER A 11 24.63 11.35 5.34
C SER A 11 24.53 12.81 5.79
N LYS A 12 25.55 13.60 5.45
CA LYS A 12 25.61 15.04 5.73
C LYS A 12 24.37 15.77 5.22
N ASP A 13 23.93 15.44 4.00
CA ASP A 13 22.77 16.07 3.35
C ASP A 13 21.45 15.75 4.07
N THR A 14 21.27 14.50 4.54
CA THR A 14 20.09 14.11 5.33
C THR A 14 20.01 14.88 6.64
N PHE A 15 21.15 15.12 7.29
CA PHE A 15 21.19 15.88 8.54
C PHE A 15 20.82 17.35 8.37
N TYR A 16 21.39 18.04 7.36
CA TYR A 16 21.06 19.45 7.13
C TYR A 16 19.63 19.64 6.64
N HIS A 17 19.12 18.70 5.84
CA HIS A 17 17.70 18.69 5.46
C HIS A 17 16.79 18.53 6.69
N TYR A 18 17.15 17.64 7.61
CA TYR A 18 16.42 17.46 8.86
C TYR A 18 16.48 18.71 9.75
N GLU A 19 17.64 19.35 9.88
CA GLU A 19 17.80 20.60 10.64
C GLU A 19 16.95 21.75 10.06
N GLU A 20 16.92 21.89 8.73
CA GLU A 20 16.11 22.90 8.04
C GLU A 20 14.61 22.67 8.24
N LEU A 21 14.17 21.41 8.17
CA LEU A 21 12.79 21.01 8.40
C LEU A 21 12.34 21.17 9.86
N VAL A 22 13.22 20.89 10.82
CA VAL A 22 12.98 21.13 12.25
C VAL A 22 12.88 22.65 12.53
N LYS A 23 13.74 23.46 11.91
CA LYS A 23 13.71 24.94 12.04
C LYS A 23 12.46 25.56 11.42
N THR A 24 11.94 24.98 10.34
CA THR A 24 10.73 25.46 9.65
C THR A 24 9.43 24.88 10.25
N GLY A 25 9.52 24.04 11.29
CA GLY A 25 8.37 23.57 12.07
C GLY A 25 7.49 22.53 11.38
N SER A 26 7.92 21.97 10.25
CA SER A 26 7.09 21.05 9.46
C SER A 26 7.46 19.58 9.70
N ILE A 27 7.40 19.16 10.97
CA ILE A 27 7.52 17.73 11.32
C ILE A 27 6.39 16.93 10.65
N ASP A 28 5.22 17.55 10.44
CA ASP A 28 4.08 16.96 9.72
C ASP A 28 4.39 16.64 8.24
N ALA A 29 5.29 17.39 7.60
CA ALA A 29 5.73 17.10 6.24
C ALA A 29 6.55 15.81 6.16
N LEU A 30 7.28 15.44 7.22
CA LEU A 30 8.04 14.18 7.30
C LEU A 30 7.12 12.96 7.51
N ILE A 31 5.99 13.13 8.22
CA ILE A 31 5.01 12.06 8.45
C ILE A 31 4.20 11.78 7.17
N SER A 32 3.85 12.83 6.42
CA SER A 32 3.08 12.71 5.16
C SER A 32 3.92 12.24 3.95
N GLN A 33 5.25 12.23 4.06
CA GLN A 33 6.18 11.64 3.07
C GLN A 33 6.16 10.11 3.03
N ASN A 34 5.13 9.46 3.60
CA ASN A 34 4.98 8.01 3.49
C ASN A 34 4.76 7.65 2.01
N ARG A 35 5.84 7.27 1.31
CA ARG A 35 5.86 6.86 -0.10
C ARG A 35 5.07 5.55 -0.36
N ARG A 36 4.46 4.96 0.67
CA ARG A 36 3.58 3.79 0.59
C ARG A 36 2.10 4.17 0.52
N THR A 37 1.78 5.36 0.03
CA THR A 37 0.40 5.73 -0.27
C THR A 37 -0.04 5.09 -1.58
N SER A 38 -1.29 4.59 -1.60
CA SER A 38 -1.86 4.00 -2.80
C SER A 38 -1.95 5.04 -3.92
N ASN A 39 -1.32 4.77 -5.06
CA ASN A 39 -1.42 5.63 -6.23
C ASN A 39 -2.83 5.56 -6.83
N LEU A 40 -3.57 6.67 -6.81
CA LEU A 40 -4.93 6.79 -7.35
C LEU A 40 -4.99 6.48 -8.86
N LYS A 41 -3.90 6.72 -9.60
CA LYS A 41 -3.82 6.39 -11.04
C LYS A 41 -3.79 4.89 -11.32
N ASN A 42 -3.39 4.09 -10.33
CA ASN A 42 -3.38 2.62 -10.41
C ASN A 42 -4.64 2.02 -9.79
N ARG A 43 -5.72 2.80 -9.67
CA ARG A 43 -6.99 2.30 -9.17
C ARG A 43 -7.71 1.57 -10.29
N VAL A 44 -8.13 0.34 -10.00
CA VAL A 44 -8.97 -0.43 -10.90
C VAL A 44 -10.37 0.16 -10.83
N ASP A 45 -11.16 0.00 -11.90
CA ASP A 45 -12.54 0.50 -11.92
C ASP A 45 -13.36 -0.01 -10.71
N SER A 46 -14.30 0.82 -10.23
CA SER A 46 -15.08 0.53 -9.02
C SER A 46 -15.83 -0.80 -9.13
N GLU A 47 -16.38 -1.10 -10.31
CA GLU A 47 -17.12 -2.34 -10.55
C GLU A 47 -16.22 -3.57 -10.39
N THR A 48 -14.96 -3.47 -10.85
CA THR A 48 -13.97 -4.53 -10.70
C THR A 48 -13.54 -4.68 -9.24
N GLU A 49 -13.35 -3.56 -8.53
CA GLU A 49 -13.00 -3.57 -7.12
C GLU A 49 -14.11 -4.25 -6.30
N GLU A 50 -15.36 -3.88 -6.53
CA GLU A 50 -16.54 -4.46 -5.88
C GLU A 50 -16.69 -5.96 -6.17
N ALA A 51 -16.53 -6.39 -7.42
CA ALA A 51 -16.60 -7.81 -7.78
C ALA A 51 -15.56 -8.65 -7.03
N VAL A 52 -14.33 -8.14 -6.90
CA VAL A 52 -13.23 -8.81 -6.18
C VAL A 52 -13.49 -8.85 -4.67
N LEU A 53 -14.05 -7.78 -4.10
CA LEU A 53 -14.40 -7.72 -2.67
C LEU A 53 -15.54 -8.66 -2.32
N LYS A 54 -16.63 -8.63 -3.11
CA LYS A 54 -17.78 -9.53 -2.93
C LYS A 54 -17.35 -10.99 -2.95
N TYR A 55 -16.54 -11.36 -3.94
CA TYR A 55 -15.99 -12.71 -4.03
C TYR A 55 -15.12 -13.09 -2.82
N ALA A 56 -14.32 -12.16 -2.29
CA ALA A 56 -13.47 -12.40 -1.13
C ALA A 56 -14.26 -12.64 0.16
N ILE A 57 -15.43 -12.03 0.30
CA ILE A 57 -16.36 -12.23 1.41
C ILE A 57 -17.12 -13.56 1.27
N GLU A 58 -17.59 -13.89 0.05
CA GLU A 58 -18.30 -15.14 -0.22
C GLU A 58 -17.39 -16.37 -0.07
N PHE A 59 -16.12 -16.25 -0.46
CA PHE A 59 -15.14 -17.34 -0.43
C PHE A 59 -13.84 -16.94 0.27
N PRO A 60 -13.85 -16.76 1.60
CA PRO A 60 -12.70 -16.25 2.34
C PRO A 60 -11.47 -17.17 2.25
N ALA A 61 -11.69 -18.48 2.08
CA ALA A 61 -10.64 -19.49 1.93
C ALA A 61 -9.92 -19.43 0.57
N HIS A 62 -10.49 -18.73 -0.42
CA HIS A 62 -9.87 -18.62 -1.74
C HIS A 62 -8.78 -17.54 -1.72
N TRP A 63 -7.56 -17.94 -2.06
CA TRP A 63 -6.40 -17.04 -2.17
C TRP A 63 -6.38 -16.30 -3.53
N GLN A 64 -5.56 -15.26 -3.65
CA GLN A 64 -5.59 -14.31 -4.78
C GLN A 64 -5.43 -14.93 -6.18
N ALA A 65 -4.78 -16.09 -6.33
CA ALA A 65 -4.75 -16.77 -7.63
C ALA A 65 -6.10 -17.36 -8.02
N ARG A 66 -6.83 -17.96 -7.06
CA ARG A 66 -8.14 -18.55 -7.31
C ARG A 66 -9.18 -17.44 -7.52
N ALA A 67 -9.13 -16.40 -6.69
CA ALA A 67 -9.98 -15.22 -6.86
C ALA A 67 -9.81 -14.57 -8.25
N SER A 68 -8.57 -14.34 -8.71
CA SER A 68 -8.31 -13.81 -10.06
C SER A 68 -8.89 -14.68 -11.17
N ASN A 69 -8.87 -16.01 -11.02
CA ASN A 69 -9.42 -16.93 -12.02
C ASN A 69 -10.95 -16.97 -12.00
N GLU A 70 -11.59 -17.02 -10.82
CA GLU A 70 -13.06 -17.05 -10.73
C GLU A 70 -13.66 -15.72 -11.18
N VAL A 71 -13.07 -14.59 -10.77
CA VAL A 71 -13.51 -13.26 -11.21
C VAL A 71 -13.33 -13.09 -12.74
N ARG A 72 -12.31 -13.72 -13.34
CA ARG A 72 -12.15 -13.78 -14.80
C ARG A 72 -13.28 -14.55 -15.49
N LYS A 73 -13.81 -15.62 -14.88
CA LYS A 73 -14.97 -16.36 -15.43
C LYS A 73 -16.25 -15.50 -15.42
N LEU A 74 -16.32 -14.52 -14.52
CA LEU A 74 -17.41 -13.53 -14.45
C LEU A 74 -17.22 -12.35 -15.42
N GLY A 75 -16.20 -12.38 -16.29
CA GLY A 75 -15.92 -11.33 -17.26
C GLY A 75 -15.01 -10.21 -16.74
N VAL A 76 -14.52 -10.31 -15.50
CA VAL A 76 -13.67 -9.28 -14.89
C VAL A 76 -12.20 -9.69 -14.93
N PHE A 77 -11.41 -9.00 -15.75
CA PHE A 77 -10.01 -9.35 -16.01
C PHE A 77 -9.05 -8.63 -15.07
N ILE A 78 -8.64 -9.30 -14.00
CA ILE A 78 -7.66 -8.78 -13.04
C ILE A 78 -6.52 -9.76 -12.78
N SER A 79 -5.31 -9.25 -12.58
CA SER A 79 -4.14 -10.05 -12.21
C SER A 79 -4.16 -10.42 -10.72
N ARG A 80 -3.40 -11.47 -10.35
CA ARG A 80 -3.27 -11.89 -8.92
C ARG A 80 -2.74 -10.75 -8.05
N SER A 81 -1.79 -9.98 -8.56
CA SER A 81 -1.23 -8.82 -7.88
C SER A 81 -2.28 -7.71 -7.73
N GLY A 82 -3.12 -7.48 -8.74
CA GLY A 82 -4.23 -6.54 -8.66
C GLY A 82 -5.24 -6.92 -7.57
N VAL A 83 -5.62 -8.19 -7.49
CA VAL A 83 -6.47 -8.73 -6.41
C VAL A 83 -5.84 -8.49 -5.05
N HIS A 84 -4.55 -8.79 -4.90
CA HIS A 84 -3.83 -8.57 -3.64
C HIS A 84 -3.78 -7.09 -3.25
N SER A 85 -3.55 -6.18 -4.20
CA SER A 85 -3.57 -4.73 -3.94
C SER A 85 -4.95 -4.24 -3.50
N ILE A 86 -6.03 -4.76 -4.09
CA ILE A 86 -7.41 -4.45 -3.65
C ILE A 86 -7.62 -4.93 -2.21
N TRP A 87 -7.21 -6.16 -1.90
CA TRP A 87 -7.35 -6.71 -0.55
C TRP A 87 -6.55 -5.93 0.49
N LEU A 88 -5.31 -5.53 0.20
CA LEU A 88 -4.50 -4.71 1.10
C LEU A 88 -5.18 -3.37 1.42
N ARG A 89 -5.81 -2.73 0.43
CA ARG A 89 -6.52 -1.46 0.62
C ARG A 89 -7.78 -1.61 1.48
N ASN A 90 -8.43 -2.77 1.40
CA ASN A 90 -9.68 -3.06 2.09
C ASN A 90 -9.48 -3.89 3.36
N ASN A 91 -8.24 -4.03 3.87
CA ASN A 91 -7.90 -4.85 5.04
C ASN A 91 -8.33 -6.31 4.93
N LEU A 92 -8.27 -6.90 3.74
CA LEU A 92 -8.63 -8.31 3.47
C LEU A 92 -7.40 -9.15 3.11
N GLU A 93 -6.19 -8.75 3.49
CA GLU A 93 -4.97 -9.41 3.01
C GLU A 93 -4.75 -10.81 3.61
N ASN A 94 -5.29 -11.05 4.81
CA ASN A 94 -5.17 -12.32 5.53
C ASN A 94 -6.51 -13.03 5.65
N PHE A 95 -6.48 -14.36 5.70
CA PHE A 95 -7.68 -15.18 5.91
C PHE A 95 -8.48 -14.76 7.14
N LYS A 96 -7.79 -14.49 8.26
CA LYS A 96 -8.42 -14.00 9.51
C LYS A 96 -9.19 -12.68 9.34
N LYS A 97 -8.82 -11.86 8.36
CA LYS A 97 -9.47 -10.58 8.09
C LYS A 97 -10.61 -10.69 7.08
N ARG A 98 -10.78 -11.87 6.44
CA ARG A 98 -11.91 -12.18 5.54
C ARG A 98 -13.02 -12.95 6.25
N LEU A 99 -12.88 -13.21 7.55
CA LEU A 99 -13.79 -13.98 8.38
C LEU A 99 -14.66 -13.06 9.24
#